data_AF-A0A371D6E3-F1
#
_entry.id   AF-A0A371D6E3-F1
#
_cell.length_a   1.000
_cell.length_b   1.000
_cell.length_c   1.000
_cell.angle_alpha   90.00
_cell.angle_beta   90.00
_cell.angle_gamma   90.00
#
_symmetry.space_group_name_H-M   'P 1'
#
loop_
_entity.id
_entity.type
_entity.pdbx_description
1 polymer ?
#
loop_
_entity_poly.entity_id
_entity_poly.type
_entity_poly.pdbx_seq_one_letter_code
_entity_poly.pdbx_strand_id
1 'polypeptide(L)'
;MDVARLLQINTTPSQLIPDQVPTPPPSGSSSPTITACVSESEEGVPCDVSVSISRTFHPKSKLLPPQPDTILRSSDNVFFYVHRAVIREKSANDWYGRLPLLPANTYSIGDGGMGKVISLPESAAALNIVLHAVYGYSCAHYSPSLEDIIAGVDAMARYGVPPKDHILPCTPLHDLILNHAPLSPLAAYTLAAFHDIDSLAVPISTHLVSYPLGPGSLTDATIHRMGPVYLKRLLCLQLDRLDKLRSLLESPPLPHPPTESCYSAVERTKLTRAWTMAASHVAWDASADISSSAIEAAFLPLAEQFTCPLCAESVATCVRHVVDGWSAVKRSI
;
A
#
# COMPACT_ATOMS: atom_id res chain seq x y z
N MET A 1 -3.20 -40.05 -30.36
CA MET A 1 -2.04 -39.15 -30.49
C MET A 1 -2.05 -38.27 -29.27
N ASP A 2 -1.08 -38.47 -28.40
CA ASP A 2 -1.12 -38.08 -26.99
C ASP A 2 -0.54 -36.67 -26.83
N VAL A 3 -1.38 -35.70 -26.49
CA VAL A 3 -1.07 -34.27 -26.43
C VAL A 3 -0.43 -33.89 -25.07
N ALA A 4 -0.27 -34.86 -24.16
CA ALA A 4 0.30 -34.68 -22.82
C ALA A 4 1.85 -34.51 -22.78
N ARG A 5 2.52 -34.33 -23.93
CA ARG A 5 3.99 -34.30 -24.02
C ARG A 5 4.64 -32.92 -24.24
N LEU A 6 3.88 -31.83 -24.21
CA LEU A 6 4.41 -30.49 -24.55
C LEU A 6 4.84 -29.59 -23.38
N LEU A 7 4.85 -30.06 -22.13
CA LEU A 7 5.17 -29.19 -20.97
C LEU A 7 6.20 -29.75 -19.97
N GLN A 8 7.11 -30.64 -20.39
CA GLN A 8 8.19 -31.12 -19.53
C GLN A 8 9.51 -30.37 -19.83
N ILE A 9 9.81 -29.36 -19.01
CA ILE A 9 11.14 -28.75 -18.90
C ILE A 9 11.88 -29.47 -17.78
N ASN A 10 12.94 -30.20 -18.16
CA ASN A 10 13.82 -30.92 -17.25
C ASN A 10 14.78 -29.95 -16.54
N THR A 11 14.69 -29.92 -15.22
CA THR A 11 15.66 -29.32 -14.30
C THR A 11 16.85 -30.27 -14.13
N THR A 12 18.07 -29.79 -14.42
CA THR A 12 19.32 -30.43 -13.97
C THR A 12 20.09 -29.44 -13.09
N PRO A 13 20.67 -29.89 -11.95
CA PRO A 13 21.32 -29.00 -11.00
C PRO A 13 22.78 -28.74 -11.38
N SER A 14 23.16 -27.48 -11.56
CA SER A 14 24.57 -27.08 -11.65
C SER A 14 25.18 -27.01 -10.25
N GLN A 15 26.20 -27.83 -10.02
CA GLN A 15 27.17 -27.65 -8.94
C GLN A 15 28.05 -26.43 -9.23
N LEU A 16 28.10 -25.49 -8.29
CA LEU A 16 29.17 -24.48 -8.20
C LEU A 16 29.61 -24.32 -6.74
N ILE A 17 30.92 -24.10 -6.62
CA ILE A 17 31.82 -24.15 -5.46
C ILE A 17 31.46 -23.07 -4.41
N PRO A 18 31.68 -23.32 -3.10
CA PRO A 18 31.37 -22.36 -2.05
C PRO A 18 32.46 -21.29 -1.92
N ASP A 19 32.18 -20.07 -2.40
CA ASP A 19 32.97 -18.89 -2.05
C ASP A 19 32.62 -18.43 -0.62
N GLN A 20 33.67 -18.30 0.20
CA GLN A 20 33.61 -17.80 1.56
C GLN A 20 33.15 -16.34 1.59
N VAL A 21 32.07 -16.06 2.33
CA VAL A 21 31.58 -14.71 2.61
C VAL A 21 32.18 -14.22 3.93
N PRO A 22 32.85 -13.05 3.98
CA PRO A 22 33.29 -12.45 5.23
C PRO A 22 32.08 -11.98 6.08
N THR A 23 32.09 -12.36 7.35
CA THR A 23 31.10 -11.97 8.37
C THR A 23 30.98 -10.44 8.51
N PRO A 24 29.77 -9.86 8.54
CA PRO A 24 29.61 -8.44 8.85
C PRO A 24 29.84 -8.18 10.35
N PRO A 25 30.40 -7.03 10.75
CA PRO A 25 30.56 -6.69 12.15
C PRO A 25 29.20 -6.34 12.79
N PRO A 26 29.08 -6.48 14.13
CA PRO A 26 27.82 -6.26 14.84
C PRO A 26 27.36 -4.80 14.76
N SER A 27 26.06 -4.61 14.53
CA SER A 27 25.36 -3.33 14.49
C SER A 27 25.39 -2.64 15.87
N GLY A 28 26.44 -1.85 16.12
CA GLY A 28 26.45 -0.89 17.21
C GLY A 28 25.55 0.30 16.86
N SER A 29 24.36 0.36 17.47
CA SER A 29 23.54 1.57 17.50
C SER A 29 24.31 2.69 18.18
N SER A 30 24.95 3.54 17.39
CA SER A 30 25.59 4.77 17.85
C SER A 30 24.98 5.95 17.10
N SER A 31 23.97 6.56 17.71
CA SER A 31 23.60 7.94 17.39
C SER A 31 24.70 8.88 17.94
N PRO A 32 25.00 10.01 17.29
CA PRO A 32 26.04 10.91 17.78
C PRO A 32 25.54 11.64 19.03
N THR A 33 26.18 11.38 20.17
CA THR A 33 26.02 12.11 21.43
C THR A 33 26.81 13.41 21.35
N ILE A 34 26.15 14.56 21.56
CA ILE A 34 26.85 15.84 21.77
C ILE A 34 26.89 16.10 23.27
N THR A 35 28.06 15.89 23.87
CA THR A 35 28.35 16.25 25.27
C THR A 35 28.66 17.74 25.33
N ALA A 36 27.91 18.50 26.14
CA ALA A 36 28.26 19.88 26.47
C ALA A 36 29.21 19.87 27.67
N CYS A 37 30.45 20.35 27.49
CA CYS A 37 31.39 20.55 28.58
C CYS A 37 30.94 21.74 29.43
N VAL A 38 30.50 21.49 30.67
CA VAL A 38 30.34 22.51 31.71
C VAL A 38 31.47 22.32 32.71
N SER A 39 32.16 23.41 33.01
CA SER A 39 33.30 23.48 33.92
C SER A 39 32.95 22.98 35.33
N GLU A 40 33.94 22.34 35.95
CA GLU A 40 33.88 21.67 37.26
C GLU A 40 33.40 22.57 38.40
N SER A 41 32.46 22.05 39.18
CA SER A 41 32.34 22.29 40.62
C SER A 41 31.61 21.10 41.27
N GLU A 42 32.14 20.65 42.40
CA GLU A 42 31.98 19.34 43.03
C GLU A 42 30.59 19.06 43.68
N GLU A 43 30.30 17.76 43.88
CA GLU A 43 29.11 17.11 44.47
C GLU A 43 27.84 17.10 43.58
N GLY A 44 27.29 15.98 43.06
CA GLY A 44 27.54 14.57 43.30
C GLY A 44 26.39 13.66 42.84
N VAL A 45 25.70 13.99 41.74
CA VAL A 45 25.11 13.04 40.76
C VAL A 45 25.17 13.75 39.41
N PRO A 46 26.06 13.36 38.46
CA PRO A 46 25.94 13.84 37.11
C PRO A 46 24.69 13.18 36.54
N CYS A 47 23.57 13.89 36.55
CA CYS A 47 22.52 13.63 35.60
C CYS A 47 23.13 13.94 34.23
N ASP A 48 23.71 12.93 33.58
CA ASP A 48 24.09 13.01 32.18
C ASP A 48 22.78 13.24 31.40
N VAL A 49 22.47 14.51 31.16
CA VAL A 49 21.28 14.91 30.39
C VAL A 49 21.59 14.57 28.94
N SER A 50 21.40 13.30 28.59
CA SER A 50 21.48 12.84 27.22
C SER A 50 20.29 13.41 26.44
N VAL A 51 20.59 14.33 25.52
CA VAL A 51 19.59 14.94 24.64
C VAL A 51 19.48 14.09 23.38
N SER A 52 18.30 13.53 23.13
CA SER A 52 18.01 12.77 21.90
C SER A 52 17.73 13.72 20.74
N ILE A 53 18.54 13.67 19.68
CA ILE A 53 18.41 14.55 18.51
C ILE A 53 18.14 13.71 17.26
N SER A 54 17.26 14.20 16.38
CA SER A 54 16.99 13.59 15.07
C SER A 54 18.27 13.48 14.24
N ARG A 55 18.49 12.32 13.61
CA ARG A 55 19.65 12.09 12.74
C ARG A 55 19.62 12.94 11.45
N THR A 56 18.43 13.25 10.93
CA THR A 56 18.28 14.11 9.74
C THR A 56 18.22 15.59 10.14
N PHE A 57 17.36 15.91 11.11
CA PHE A 57 17.05 17.29 11.49
C PHE A 57 17.86 17.67 12.74
N HIS A 58 19.17 17.79 12.57
CA HIS A 58 20.12 18.16 13.64
C HIS A 58 20.69 19.58 13.42
N PRO A 59 21.32 20.23 14.44
CA PRO A 59 21.77 21.63 14.35
C PRO A 59 22.74 21.91 13.21
N LYS A 60 23.58 20.92 12.90
CA LYS A 60 24.62 20.99 11.86
C LYS A 60 24.14 20.40 10.52
N SER A 61 22.83 20.13 10.39
CA SER A 61 22.29 19.55 9.16
C SER A 61 22.46 20.56 8.02
N LYS A 62 22.88 20.07 6.86
CA LYS A 62 23.06 20.88 5.65
C LYS A 62 21.89 20.67 4.68
N LEU A 63 20.68 20.48 5.22
CA LEU A 63 19.49 20.21 4.41
C LEU A 63 19.20 21.37 3.47
N LEU A 64 19.28 22.60 3.98
CA LEU A 64 19.13 23.85 3.25
C LEU A 64 20.02 24.92 3.91
N PRO A 65 20.52 25.91 3.17
CA PRO A 65 21.06 27.15 3.73
C PRO A 65 19.94 28.20 3.89
N PRO A 66 19.95 29.06 4.93
CA PRO A 66 20.85 29.13 6.09
C PRO A 66 20.60 28.00 7.11
N GLN A 67 21.37 27.94 8.21
CA GLN A 67 21.19 26.91 9.26
C GLN A 67 19.77 26.92 9.86
N PRO A 68 19.32 25.78 10.44
CA PRO A 68 18.02 25.70 11.11
C PRO A 68 17.83 26.78 12.19
N ASP A 69 16.66 27.42 12.20
CA ASP A 69 16.33 28.56 13.08
C ASP A 69 15.28 28.22 14.15
N THR A 70 14.72 27.01 14.11
CA THR A 70 13.61 26.56 14.97
C THR A 70 13.86 25.17 15.51
N ILE A 71 13.49 24.96 16.77
CA ILE A 71 13.58 23.65 17.45
C ILE A 71 12.17 23.15 17.75
N LEU A 72 11.85 21.97 17.24
CA LEU A 72 10.66 21.20 17.62
C LEU A 72 11.06 20.07 18.57
N ARG A 73 10.20 19.75 19.53
CA ARG A 73 10.36 18.62 20.45
C ARG A 73 9.14 17.71 20.34
N SER A 74 9.36 16.44 20.02
CA SER A 74 8.31 15.41 20.01
C SER A 74 7.89 14.99 21.43
N SER A 75 6.83 14.20 21.55
CA SER A 75 6.31 13.72 22.84
C SER A 75 7.23 12.72 23.55
N ASP A 76 8.06 12.01 22.81
CA ASP A 76 9.13 11.11 23.27
C ASP A 76 10.48 11.84 23.46
N ASN A 77 10.46 13.18 23.57
CA ASN A 77 11.61 14.04 23.88
C ASN A 77 12.76 14.01 22.85
N VAL A 78 12.45 13.77 21.58
CA VAL A 78 13.42 13.92 20.48
C VAL A 78 13.35 15.34 19.91
N PHE A 79 14.51 15.95 19.72
CA PHE A 79 14.65 17.30 19.21
C PHE A 79 14.90 17.31 17.71
N PHE A 80 14.18 18.18 17.01
CA PHE A 80 14.26 18.38 15.56
C PHE A 80 14.60 19.84 15.27
N TYR A 81 15.69 20.03 14.55
CA TYR A 81 16.20 21.33 14.14
C TYR A 81 15.77 21.59 12.70
N VAL A 82 14.92 22.60 12.52
CA VAL A 82 14.21 22.85 11.27
C VAL A 82 14.22 24.35 10.90
N HIS A 83 13.90 24.63 9.64
CA HIS A 83 13.75 25.95 9.08
C HIS A 83 12.28 26.37 9.11
N ARG A 84 12.01 27.45 9.83
CA ARG A 84 10.68 28.03 9.98
C ARG A 84 10.06 28.42 8.64
N ALA A 85 10.85 29.01 7.75
CA ALA A 85 10.40 29.47 6.44
C ALA A 85 9.82 28.32 5.61
N VAL A 86 10.53 27.19 5.56
CA VAL A 86 10.14 25.98 4.82
C VAL A 86 8.83 25.41 5.37
N ILE A 87 8.73 25.29 6.69
CA ILE A 87 7.52 24.77 7.34
C ILE A 87 6.31 25.66 7.06
N ARG A 88 6.49 26.98 7.13
CA ARG A 88 5.40 27.94 6.87
C ARG A 88 4.97 27.98 5.41
N GLU A 89 5.89 27.78 4.47
CA GLU A 89 5.55 27.72 3.05
C GLU A 89 4.59 26.57 2.75
N LYS A 90 4.72 25.44 3.46
CA LYS A 90 3.88 24.24 3.24
C LYS A 90 2.64 24.17 4.12
N SER A 91 2.54 25.02 5.15
CA SER A 91 1.44 24.99 6.12
C SER A 91 0.44 26.12 5.89
N ALA A 92 -0.83 25.76 5.73
CA ALA A 92 -1.95 26.70 5.58
C ALA A 92 -2.51 27.23 6.91
N ASN A 93 -2.06 26.74 8.07
CA ASN A 93 -2.60 27.11 9.38
C ASN A 93 -1.52 27.50 10.42
N ASP A 94 -0.39 28.02 9.94
CA ASP A 94 0.78 28.40 10.76
C ASP A 94 1.21 27.27 11.72
N TRP A 95 1.22 26.04 11.21
CA TRP A 95 1.56 24.82 11.96
C TRP A 95 0.68 24.64 13.20
N TYR A 96 -0.63 24.69 13.01
CA TYR A 96 -1.64 24.65 14.07
C TYR A 96 -1.45 25.81 15.08
N GLY A 97 -1.14 27.00 14.57
CA GLY A 97 -0.87 28.20 15.38
C GLY A 97 0.38 28.12 16.25
N ARG A 98 1.23 27.11 16.07
CA ARG A 98 2.48 26.94 16.83
C ARG A 98 3.63 27.77 16.28
N LEU A 99 3.51 28.29 15.05
CA LEU A 99 4.50 29.15 14.40
C LEU A 99 3.91 30.54 14.05
N PRO A 100 3.47 31.35 15.03
CA PRO A 100 2.88 32.68 14.78
C PRO A 100 3.91 33.65 14.20
N LEU A 101 3.52 34.50 13.24
CA LEU A 101 4.38 35.54 12.66
C LEU A 101 5.06 36.38 13.76
N LEU A 102 6.35 36.16 13.98
CA LEU A 102 7.13 37.03 14.86
C LEU A 102 7.68 38.18 14.02
N PRO A 103 7.56 39.45 14.46
CA PRO A 103 8.24 40.54 13.79
C PRO A 103 9.75 40.28 13.82
N ALA A 104 10.45 40.66 12.75
CA ALA A 104 11.87 40.38 12.52
C ALA A 104 12.82 40.84 13.65
N ASN A 105 12.34 41.65 14.60
CA ASN A 105 13.08 42.21 15.71
C ASN A 105 12.95 41.46 17.05
N THR A 106 12.14 40.39 17.14
CA THR A 106 12.01 39.60 18.39
C THR A 106 13.08 38.52 18.51
N TYR A 107 13.91 38.35 17.48
CA TYR A 107 15.09 37.49 17.54
C TYR A 107 16.22 38.26 18.23
N SER A 108 16.07 38.50 19.53
CA SER A 108 17.19 38.98 20.34
C SER A 108 18.30 37.95 20.26
N ILE A 109 19.33 38.27 19.47
CA ILE A 109 20.66 37.67 19.52
C ILE A 109 21.28 38.12 20.85
N GLY A 110 20.76 37.59 21.94
CA GLY A 110 21.22 37.82 23.30
C GLY A 110 21.19 36.47 23.96
N ASP A 111 22.36 35.83 24.02
CA ASP A 111 22.62 34.48 24.51
C ASP A 111 22.33 33.34 23.50
N GLY A 112 23.36 32.90 22.76
CA GLY A 112 23.39 31.53 22.21
C GLY A 112 22.41 31.13 21.10
N GLY A 113 21.54 32.01 20.61
CA GLY A 113 21.00 31.98 19.24
C GLY A 113 20.14 30.79 18.80
N MET A 114 19.43 30.10 19.70
CA MET A 114 18.42 29.11 19.32
C MET A 114 17.05 29.47 19.91
N GLY A 115 16.06 29.64 19.02
CA GLY A 115 14.71 30.05 19.38
C GLY A 115 14.01 29.08 20.35
N LYS A 116 12.98 29.58 21.03
CA LYS A 116 12.07 28.84 21.93
C LYS A 116 11.75 27.44 21.38
N VAL A 117 12.02 26.40 22.17
CA VAL A 117 11.67 25.01 21.86
C VAL A 117 10.15 24.85 21.81
N ILE A 118 9.62 24.37 20.69
CA ILE A 118 8.19 24.13 20.48
C ILE A 118 7.89 22.66 20.71
N SER A 119 7.08 22.36 21.73
CA SER A 119 6.68 20.98 22.02
C SER A 119 5.44 20.57 21.22
N LEU A 120 5.50 19.38 20.63
CA LEU A 120 4.46 18.78 19.80
C LEU A 120 3.99 17.44 20.41
N PRO A 121 2.71 17.07 20.26
CA PRO A 121 2.16 15.85 20.84
C PRO A 121 2.56 14.56 20.09
N GLU A 122 3.03 14.65 18.85
CA GLU A 122 3.40 13.50 18.02
C GLU A 122 4.70 12.84 18.49
N SER A 123 4.80 11.53 18.27
CA SER A 123 6.04 10.78 18.46
C SER A 123 7.12 11.24 17.49
N ALA A 124 8.38 10.93 17.80
CA ALA A 124 9.49 11.23 16.90
C ALA A 124 9.32 10.58 15.53
N ALA A 125 8.79 9.36 15.47
CA ALA A 125 8.59 8.63 14.22
C ALA A 125 7.56 9.34 13.30
N ALA A 126 6.38 9.67 13.84
CA ALA A 126 5.34 10.39 13.11
C ALA A 126 5.82 11.80 12.69
N LEU A 127 6.47 12.54 13.60
CA LEU A 127 7.00 13.86 13.30
C LEU A 127 8.11 13.82 12.24
N ASN A 128 8.95 12.78 12.26
CA ASN A 128 9.98 12.57 11.25
C ASN A 128 9.35 12.41 9.85
N ILE A 129 8.27 11.64 9.72
CA ILE A 129 7.53 11.49 8.46
C ILE A 129 6.97 12.84 7.99
N VAL A 130 6.32 13.60 8.88
CA VAL A 130 5.80 14.94 8.58
C VAL A 130 6.90 15.85 8.03
N LEU A 131 8.05 15.91 8.72
CA LEU A 131 9.16 16.78 8.30
C LEU A 131 9.80 16.30 7.01
N HIS A 132 9.98 15.00 6.80
CA HIS A 132 10.46 14.46 5.53
C HIS A 132 9.52 14.80 4.37
N ALA A 133 8.20 14.77 4.59
CA ALA A 133 7.21 15.21 3.59
C ALA A 133 7.32 16.71 3.28
N VAL A 134 7.43 17.56 4.30
CA VAL A 134 7.58 19.02 4.15
C VAL A 134 8.85 19.40 3.37
N TYR A 135 9.95 18.69 3.62
CA TYR A 135 11.23 18.95 2.94
C TYR A 135 11.39 18.19 1.61
N GLY A 136 10.47 17.29 1.28
CA GLY A 136 10.53 16.48 0.06
C GLY A 136 11.62 15.40 0.06
N TYR A 137 12.07 14.94 1.24
CA TYR A 137 13.08 13.88 1.37
C TYR A 137 12.44 12.52 1.67
N SER A 138 13.07 11.44 1.21
CA SER A 138 12.66 10.09 1.61
C SER A 138 12.95 9.82 3.07
N CYS A 139 12.01 9.17 3.76
CA CYS A 139 12.20 8.60 5.10
C CYS A 139 12.26 7.06 5.10
N ALA A 140 12.31 6.42 3.92
CA ALA A 140 12.23 4.96 3.79
C ALA A 140 13.38 4.22 4.51
N HIS A 141 14.56 4.83 4.62
CA HIS A 141 15.72 4.25 5.32
C HIS A 141 15.53 4.15 6.84
N TYR A 142 14.53 4.82 7.40
CA TYR A 142 14.14 4.64 8.80
C TYR A 142 13.21 3.45 9.02
N SER A 143 12.76 2.80 7.94
CA SER A 143 11.81 1.67 7.96
C SER A 143 10.61 1.95 8.88
N PRO A 144 9.89 3.07 8.70
CA PRO A 144 8.76 3.41 9.56
C PRO A 144 7.66 2.34 9.48
N SER A 145 6.95 2.12 10.59
CA SER A 145 5.79 1.24 10.57
C SER A 145 4.63 1.89 9.82
N LEU A 146 3.65 1.09 9.35
CA LEU A 146 2.45 1.65 8.74
C LEU A 146 1.66 2.51 9.74
N GLU A 147 1.68 2.17 11.02
CA GLU A 147 1.05 2.96 12.08
C GLU A 147 1.69 4.35 12.19
N ASP A 148 3.04 4.43 12.17
CA ASP A 148 3.75 5.70 12.18
C ASP A 148 3.46 6.52 10.92
N ILE A 149 3.36 5.87 9.75
CA ILE A 149 2.98 6.50 8.49
C ILE A 149 1.58 7.11 8.60
N ILE A 150 0.60 6.35 9.08
CA ILE A 150 -0.77 6.83 9.29
C ILE A 150 -0.78 8.02 10.25
N ALA A 151 -0.10 7.89 11.39
CA ALA A 151 -0.01 8.95 12.40
C ALA A 151 0.68 10.22 11.86
N GLY A 152 1.74 10.05 11.06
CA GLY A 152 2.46 11.14 10.40
C GLY A 152 1.58 11.86 9.36
N VAL A 153 0.90 11.12 8.49
CA VAL A 153 0.01 11.69 7.47
C VAL A 153 -1.20 12.40 8.11
N ASP A 154 -1.77 11.84 9.18
CA ASP A 154 -2.81 12.51 9.97
C ASP A 154 -2.31 13.80 10.63
N ALA A 155 -1.07 13.78 11.14
CA ALA A 155 -0.44 14.96 11.70
C ALA A 155 -0.14 16.04 10.64
N MET A 156 0.21 15.66 9.41
CA MET A 156 0.38 16.63 8.31
C MET A 156 -0.90 17.46 8.13
N ALA A 157 -2.06 16.81 8.03
CA ALA A 157 -3.34 17.49 7.90
C ALA A 157 -3.62 18.43 9.10
N ARG A 158 -3.34 17.97 10.32
CA ARG A 158 -3.47 18.77 11.55
C ARG A 158 -2.59 20.02 11.51
N TYR A 159 -1.37 19.90 11.00
CA TYR A 159 -0.42 21.00 10.83
C TYR A 159 -0.64 21.83 9.58
N GLY A 160 -1.81 21.69 8.93
CA GLY A 160 -2.17 22.48 7.76
C GLY A 160 -1.33 22.16 6.54
N VAL A 161 -0.65 21.01 6.52
CA VAL A 161 0.06 20.47 5.36
C VAL A 161 -0.88 19.46 4.71
N PRO A 162 -1.70 19.85 3.72
CA PRO A 162 -2.69 18.95 3.12
C PRO A 162 -1.99 17.73 2.49
N PRO A 163 -2.26 16.50 2.96
CA PRO A 163 -1.58 15.31 2.46
C PRO A 163 -1.78 15.09 0.95
N LYS A 164 -2.96 15.42 0.43
CA LYS A 164 -3.31 15.33 -0.99
C LYS A 164 -2.34 16.10 -1.90
N ASP A 165 -1.81 17.23 -1.44
CA ASP A 165 -0.91 18.08 -2.23
C ASP A 165 0.55 17.64 -2.15
N HIS A 166 0.91 16.80 -1.16
CA HIS A 166 2.28 16.40 -0.87
C HIS A 166 2.55 14.91 -1.18
N ILE A 167 1.50 14.09 -1.24
CA ILE A 167 1.58 12.65 -1.53
C ILE A 167 1.12 12.42 -2.99
N LEU A 168 1.92 12.94 -3.91
CA LEU A 168 1.71 12.80 -5.35
C LEU A 168 2.48 11.60 -5.91
N PRO A 169 2.11 11.08 -7.09
CA PRO A 169 2.92 10.08 -7.77
C PRO A 169 4.39 10.50 -7.86
N CYS A 170 5.31 9.55 -7.68
CA CYS A 170 6.76 9.75 -7.65
C CYS A 170 7.30 10.54 -6.44
N THR A 171 6.48 10.88 -5.45
CA THR A 171 7.03 11.38 -4.17
C THR A 171 7.47 10.22 -3.28
N PRO A 172 8.51 10.41 -2.45
CA PRO A 172 9.01 9.34 -1.60
C PRO A 172 7.97 8.76 -0.64
N LEU A 173 7.07 9.61 -0.13
CA LEU A 173 6.02 9.20 0.80
C LEU A 173 4.92 8.40 0.09
N HIS A 174 4.61 8.73 -1.16
CA HIS A 174 3.69 7.97 -2.00
C HIS A 174 4.21 6.53 -2.21
N ASP A 175 5.46 6.40 -2.65
CA ASP A 175 6.07 5.09 -2.89
C ASP A 175 6.22 4.28 -1.60
N LEU A 176 6.55 4.94 -0.49
CA LEU A 176 6.60 4.31 0.82
C LEU A 176 5.24 3.70 1.21
N ILE A 177 4.14 4.44 1.07
CA ILE A 177 2.80 3.93 1.38
C ILE A 177 2.43 2.74 0.49
N LEU A 178 2.74 2.81 -0.81
CA LEU A 178 2.49 1.71 -1.73
C LEU A 178 3.27 0.44 -1.37
N ASN A 179 4.50 0.57 -0.89
CA ASN A 179 5.29 -0.58 -0.44
C ASN A 179 4.70 -1.27 0.79
N HIS A 180 3.97 -0.55 1.65
CA HIS A 180 3.25 -1.14 2.79
C HIS A 180 1.87 -1.70 2.43
N ALA A 181 1.30 -1.29 1.30
CA ALA A 181 -0.07 -1.65 0.93
C ALA A 181 -0.34 -3.16 0.83
N PRO A 182 0.55 -4.02 0.27
CA PRO A 182 0.31 -5.46 0.23
C PRO A 182 0.22 -6.13 1.61
N LEU A 183 0.85 -5.54 2.64
CA LEU A 183 0.90 -6.10 4.00
C LEU A 183 -0.35 -5.76 4.81
N SER A 184 -0.92 -4.58 4.59
CA SER A 184 -2.14 -4.13 5.27
C SER A 184 -2.98 -3.25 4.35
N PRO A 185 -3.63 -3.85 3.33
CA PRO A 185 -4.26 -3.09 2.27
C PRO A 185 -5.48 -2.30 2.76
N LEU A 186 -6.21 -2.79 3.75
CA LEU A 186 -7.38 -2.10 4.29
C LEU A 186 -6.97 -0.81 5.02
N ALA A 187 -5.92 -0.87 5.85
CA ALA A 187 -5.44 0.30 6.58
C ALA A 187 -4.86 1.36 5.62
N ALA A 188 -4.05 0.92 4.64
CA ALA A 188 -3.49 1.82 3.63
C ALA A 188 -4.57 2.46 2.73
N TYR A 189 -5.58 1.69 2.31
CA TYR A 189 -6.71 2.23 1.54
C TYR A 189 -7.54 3.20 2.36
N THR A 190 -7.79 2.89 3.64
CA THR A 190 -8.51 3.77 4.57
C THR A 190 -7.77 5.08 4.78
N LEU A 191 -6.44 5.05 4.88
CA LEU A 191 -5.61 6.25 4.94
C LEU A 191 -5.76 7.11 3.67
N ALA A 192 -5.63 6.49 2.50
CA ALA A 192 -5.78 7.18 1.21
C ALA A 192 -7.18 7.78 1.07
N ALA A 193 -8.22 7.03 1.45
CA ALA A 193 -9.61 7.46 1.41
C ALA A 193 -9.91 8.63 2.36
N PHE A 194 -9.41 8.55 3.60
CA PHE A 194 -9.63 9.58 4.63
C PHE A 194 -9.07 10.95 4.21
N HIS A 195 -7.92 10.95 3.51
CA HIS A 195 -7.28 12.17 3.00
C HIS A 195 -7.59 12.49 1.53
N ASP A 196 -8.53 11.76 0.92
CA ASP A 196 -8.96 11.93 -0.47
C ASP A 196 -7.82 11.88 -1.51
N ILE A 197 -6.94 10.90 -1.36
CA ILE A 197 -5.75 10.68 -2.20
C ILE A 197 -6.01 9.56 -3.21
N ASP A 198 -6.71 9.90 -4.29
CA ASP A 198 -7.09 8.95 -5.35
C ASP A 198 -5.90 8.19 -5.96
N SER A 199 -4.75 8.86 -6.12
CA SER A 199 -3.54 8.26 -6.70
C SER A 199 -3.00 7.08 -5.89
N LEU A 200 -3.27 7.05 -4.58
CA LEU A 200 -2.98 5.91 -3.71
C LEU A 200 -4.15 4.92 -3.67
N ALA A 201 -5.38 5.42 -3.57
CA ALA A 201 -6.55 4.55 -3.44
C ALA A 201 -6.71 3.57 -4.61
N VAL A 202 -6.44 4.02 -5.85
CA VAL A 202 -6.56 3.20 -7.06
C VAL A 202 -5.62 1.97 -7.03
N PRO A 203 -4.28 2.11 -6.93
CA PRO A 203 -3.39 0.94 -6.89
C PRO A 203 -3.63 0.07 -5.66
N ILE A 204 -3.91 0.66 -4.49
CA ILE A 204 -4.14 -0.11 -3.25
C ILE A 204 -5.41 -0.97 -3.37
N SER A 205 -6.46 -0.49 -4.05
CA SER A 205 -7.71 -1.23 -4.21
C SER A 205 -7.55 -2.59 -4.89
N THR A 206 -6.49 -2.78 -5.69
CA THR A 206 -6.18 -4.07 -6.33
C THR A 206 -5.90 -5.18 -5.32
N HIS A 207 -5.38 -4.84 -4.14
CA HIS A 207 -5.14 -5.76 -3.03
C HIS A 207 -6.38 -6.04 -2.20
N LEU A 208 -7.48 -5.30 -2.44
CA LEU A 208 -8.75 -5.46 -1.72
C LEU A 208 -9.82 -6.18 -2.54
N VAL A 209 -9.51 -6.61 -3.76
CA VAL A 209 -10.47 -7.32 -4.62
C VAL A 209 -11.01 -8.59 -3.95
N SER A 210 -10.17 -9.33 -3.23
CA SER A 210 -10.55 -10.54 -2.47
C SER A 210 -10.88 -10.27 -1.01
N TYR A 211 -10.78 -9.02 -0.55
CA TYR A 211 -10.92 -8.73 0.87
C TYR A 211 -12.38 -8.94 1.29
N PRO A 212 -12.66 -9.72 2.34
CA PRO A 212 -14.03 -9.92 2.79
C PRO A 212 -14.62 -8.61 3.30
N LEU A 213 -15.63 -8.07 2.61
CA LEU A 213 -16.35 -6.86 3.04
C LEU A 213 -17.61 -7.18 3.88
N GLY A 214 -17.72 -8.43 4.34
CA GLY A 214 -18.84 -8.90 5.14
C GLY A 214 -18.87 -8.35 6.58
N PRO A 215 -19.96 -8.61 7.31
CA PRO A 215 -20.08 -8.22 8.71
C PRO A 215 -18.96 -8.86 9.55
N GLY A 216 -18.25 -8.05 10.31
CA GLY A 216 -17.12 -8.46 11.17
C GLY A 216 -15.74 -8.18 10.59
N SER A 217 -15.59 -8.05 9.27
CA SER A 217 -14.30 -7.71 8.64
C SER A 217 -14.04 -6.20 8.59
N LEU A 218 -15.10 -5.41 8.41
CA LEU A 218 -15.06 -3.95 8.48
C LEU A 218 -15.60 -3.47 9.82
N THR A 219 -14.76 -2.79 10.60
CA THR A 219 -15.19 -2.13 11.84
C THR A 219 -15.85 -0.79 11.55
N ASP A 220 -16.78 -0.36 12.41
CA ASP A 220 -17.45 0.95 12.28
C ASP A 220 -16.44 2.12 12.21
N ALA A 221 -15.34 2.02 12.97
CA ALA A 221 -14.26 2.99 12.93
C ALA A 221 -13.59 3.06 11.55
N THR A 222 -13.37 1.91 10.90
CA THR A 222 -12.77 1.84 9.55
C THR A 222 -13.73 2.40 8.51
N ILE A 223 -15.02 2.05 8.60
CA ILE A 223 -16.08 2.53 7.71
C ILE A 223 -16.20 4.06 7.79
N HIS A 224 -16.25 4.59 9.02
CA HIS A 224 -16.35 6.02 9.25
C HIS A 224 -15.12 6.76 8.70
N ARG A 225 -13.92 6.22 8.95
CA ARG A 225 -12.67 6.82 8.50
C ARG A 225 -12.49 6.75 6.98
N MET A 226 -12.87 5.65 6.34
CA MET A 226 -12.81 5.50 4.88
C MET A 226 -13.80 6.43 4.18
N GLY A 227 -14.95 6.67 4.79
CA GLY A 227 -16.00 7.50 4.24
C GLY A 227 -16.82 6.80 3.15
N PRO A 228 -18.02 7.33 2.87
CA PRO A 228 -19.02 6.65 2.03
C PRO A 228 -18.61 6.55 0.55
N VAL A 229 -17.84 7.52 0.03
CA VAL A 229 -17.44 7.55 -1.38
C VAL A 229 -16.48 6.40 -1.70
N TYR A 230 -15.40 6.26 -0.93
CA TYR A 230 -14.41 5.20 -1.14
C TYR A 230 -14.92 3.83 -0.74
N LEU A 231 -15.80 3.74 0.27
CA LEU A 231 -16.50 2.50 0.60
C LEU A 231 -17.38 2.04 -0.56
N LYS A 232 -18.22 2.94 -1.11
CA LYS A 232 -19.06 2.62 -2.27
C LYS A 232 -18.22 2.17 -3.46
N ARG A 233 -17.12 2.88 -3.78
CA ARG A 233 -16.22 2.49 -4.87
C ARG A 233 -15.65 1.09 -4.68
N LEU A 234 -15.21 0.75 -3.48
CA LEU A 234 -14.66 -0.56 -3.15
C LEU A 234 -15.72 -1.67 -3.25
N LEU A 235 -16.94 -1.42 -2.75
CA LEU A 235 -18.06 -2.37 -2.87
C LEU A 235 -18.46 -2.58 -4.33
N CYS A 236 -18.61 -1.50 -5.11
CA CYS A 236 -18.91 -1.58 -6.54
C CYS A 236 -17.82 -2.35 -7.29
N LEU A 237 -16.54 -2.14 -6.99
CA LEU A 237 -15.46 -2.92 -7.60
C LEU A 237 -15.66 -4.44 -7.43
N GLN A 238 -16.01 -4.91 -6.23
CA GLN A 238 -16.23 -6.34 -6.00
C GLN A 238 -17.52 -6.85 -6.66
N LEU A 239 -18.62 -6.11 -6.50
CA LEU A 239 -19.93 -6.49 -7.05
C LEU A 239 -19.91 -6.50 -8.58
N ASP A 240 -19.40 -5.44 -9.21
CA ASP A 240 -19.34 -5.31 -10.66
C ASP A 240 -18.46 -6.41 -11.27
N ARG A 241 -17.37 -6.80 -10.58
CA ARG A 241 -16.54 -7.94 -11.00
C ARG A 241 -17.29 -9.25 -10.94
N LEU A 242 -17.95 -9.56 -9.83
CA LEU A 242 -18.74 -10.78 -9.68
C LEU A 242 -19.89 -10.84 -10.69
N ASP A 243 -20.57 -9.72 -10.94
CA ASP A 243 -21.63 -9.64 -11.94
C ASP A 243 -21.10 -9.83 -13.37
N LYS A 244 -19.90 -9.34 -13.68
CA LYS A 244 -19.23 -9.62 -14.95
C LYS A 244 -18.86 -11.09 -15.10
N LEU A 245 -18.33 -11.72 -14.05
CA LEU A 245 -18.06 -13.15 -14.08
C LEU A 245 -19.35 -13.95 -14.35
N ARG A 246 -20.44 -13.66 -13.63
CA ARG A 246 -21.75 -14.30 -13.85
C ARG A 246 -22.22 -14.12 -15.29
N SER A 247 -22.17 -12.91 -15.82
CA SER A 247 -22.58 -12.64 -17.21
C SER A 247 -21.75 -13.39 -18.25
N LEU A 248 -20.46 -13.62 -18.01
CA LEU A 248 -19.60 -14.41 -18.89
C LEU A 248 -19.98 -15.89 -18.86
N LEU A 249 -20.40 -16.41 -17.70
CA LEU A 249 -20.76 -17.80 -17.48
C LEU A 249 -22.18 -18.17 -17.93
N GLU A 250 -23.07 -17.18 -18.11
CA GLU A 250 -24.46 -17.36 -18.51
C GLU A 250 -24.63 -18.02 -19.88
N SER A 251 -23.71 -17.78 -20.82
CA SER A 251 -23.83 -18.26 -22.20
C SER A 251 -23.21 -19.65 -22.36
N PRO A 252 -24.00 -20.70 -22.66
CA PRO A 252 -23.45 -22.02 -22.93
C PRO A 252 -22.71 -22.09 -24.27
N PRO A 253 -21.87 -23.11 -24.50
CA PRO A 253 -21.16 -23.30 -25.75
C PRO A 253 -22.15 -23.47 -26.90
N LEU A 254 -21.85 -22.86 -28.05
CA LEU A 254 -22.70 -22.94 -29.23
C LEU A 254 -22.71 -24.39 -29.76
N PRO A 255 -23.89 -24.97 -30.05
CA PRO A 255 -23.97 -26.29 -30.63
C PRO A 255 -23.42 -26.27 -32.06
N HIS A 256 -22.63 -27.29 -32.42
CA HIS A 256 -22.18 -27.47 -33.80
C HIS A 256 -23.29 -28.11 -34.67
N PRO A 257 -23.24 -27.94 -36.00
CA PRO A 257 -24.19 -28.60 -36.91
C PRO A 257 -24.18 -30.13 -36.76
N PRO A 258 -25.32 -30.83 -36.97
CA PRO A 258 -25.39 -32.29 -36.81
C PRO A 258 -24.37 -33.01 -37.69
N THR A 259 -23.61 -33.93 -37.10
CA THR A 259 -22.68 -34.84 -37.81
C THR A 259 -23.11 -36.29 -37.60
N GLU A 260 -22.61 -37.23 -38.40
CA GLU A 260 -22.95 -38.65 -38.23
C GLU A 260 -22.52 -39.23 -36.88
N SER A 261 -21.47 -38.67 -36.27
CA SER A 261 -20.99 -39.02 -34.93
C SER A 261 -21.69 -38.30 -33.79
N CYS A 262 -22.42 -37.21 -34.07
CA CYS A 262 -23.10 -36.40 -33.06
C CYS A 262 -24.39 -35.78 -33.66
N TYR A 263 -25.33 -36.66 -34.00
CA TYR A 263 -26.63 -36.30 -34.56
C TYR A 263 -27.71 -36.14 -33.47
N SER A 264 -27.47 -36.71 -32.29
CA SER A 264 -28.49 -36.81 -31.25
C SER A 264 -28.77 -35.45 -30.57
N ALA A 265 -30.04 -35.08 -30.46
CA ALA A 265 -30.46 -33.93 -29.63
C ALA A 265 -30.06 -34.13 -28.15
N VAL A 266 -29.87 -35.39 -27.74
CA VAL A 266 -29.44 -35.79 -26.40
C VAL A 266 -28.03 -35.30 -26.08
N GLU A 267 -27.07 -35.44 -26.98
CA GLU A 267 -25.68 -34.97 -26.76
C GLU A 267 -25.60 -33.44 -26.67
N ARG A 268 -26.37 -32.71 -27.48
CA ARG A 268 -26.46 -31.25 -27.39
C ARG A 268 -27.06 -30.79 -26.06
N THR A 269 -28.10 -31.48 -25.60
CA THR A 269 -28.74 -31.17 -24.29
C THR A 269 -27.81 -31.51 -23.13
N LYS A 270 -27.02 -32.60 -23.24
CA LYS A 270 -25.98 -32.96 -22.25
C LYS A 270 -24.91 -31.88 -22.15
N LEU A 271 -24.45 -31.34 -23.29
CA LEU A 271 -23.48 -30.23 -23.35
C LEU A 271 -23.97 -29.02 -22.58
N THR A 272 -25.15 -28.50 -22.92
CA THR A 272 -25.72 -27.32 -22.25
C THR A 272 -25.90 -27.57 -20.76
N ARG A 273 -26.44 -28.74 -20.36
CA ARG A 273 -26.66 -29.05 -18.95
C ARG A 273 -25.36 -29.14 -18.16
N ALA A 274 -24.34 -29.79 -18.72
CA ALA A 274 -23.07 -29.97 -18.05
C ALA A 274 -22.29 -28.65 -17.97
N TRP A 275 -22.40 -27.77 -18.98
CA TRP A 275 -21.95 -26.38 -18.87
C TRP A 275 -22.66 -25.65 -17.74
N THR A 276 -24.00 -25.63 -17.74
CA THR A 276 -24.78 -24.91 -16.71
C THR A 276 -24.40 -25.37 -15.30
N MET A 277 -24.18 -26.66 -15.11
CA MET A 277 -23.74 -27.20 -13.82
C MET A 277 -22.36 -26.67 -13.42
N ALA A 278 -21.35 -26.76 -14.31
CA ALA A 278 -20.01 -26.25 -14.03
C ALA A 278 -20.00 -24.73 -13.82
N ALA A 279 -20.68 -23.98 -14.69
CA ALA A 279 -20.86 -22.54 -14.58
C ALA A 279 -21.54 -22.12 -13.28
N SER A 280 -22.57 -22.85 -12.84
CA SER A 280 -23.26 -22.57 -11.57
C SER A 280 -22.34 -22.79 -10.37
N HIS A 281 -21.49 -23.83 -10.39
CA HIS A 281 -20.53 -24.09 -9.34
C HIS A 281 -19.48 -22.98 -9.26
N VAL A 282 -18.93 -22.57 -10.40
CA VAL A 282 -17.97 -21.45 -10.45
C VAL A 282 -18.62 -20.15 -9.98
N ALA A 283 -19.85 -19.86 -10.39
CA ALA A 283 -20.57 -18.65 -10.00
C ALA A 283 -20.96 -18.61 -8.52
N TRP A 284 -21.18 -19.79 -7.90
CA TRP A 284 -21.54 -19.92 -6.49
C TRP A 284 -20.33 -19.73 -5.57
N ASP A 285 -19.20 -20.36 -5.90
CA ASP A 285 -17.95 -20.28 -5.14
C ASP A 285 -17.05 -19.10 -5.58
N ALA A 286 -17.55 -18.23 -6.45
CA ALA A 286 -16.78 -17.14 -7.02
C ALA A 286 -16.32 -16.14 -5.95
N SER A 287 -15.00 -15.94 -5.89
CA SER A 287 -14.40 -14.75 -5.31
C SER A 287 -14.08 -13.75 -6.43
N ALA A 288 -14.13 -12.45 -6.14
CA ALA A 288 -13.86 -11.40 -7.13
C ALA A 288 -12.40 -11.42 -7.66
N ASP A 289 -11.52 -12.19 -7.03
CA ASP A 289 -10.11 -12.39 -7.39
C ASP A 289 -9.79 -13.73 -8.05
N ILE A 290 -10.80 -14.58 -8.33
CA ILE A 290 -10.60 -15.89 -8.97
C ILE A 290 -9.65 -15.77 -10.17
N SER A 291 -8.65 -16.64 -10.25
CA SER A 291 -7.68 -16.59 -11.35
C SER A 291 -8.25 -17.22 -12.62
N SER A 292 -7.80 -16.75 -13.78
CA SER A 292 -8.17 -17.35 -15.08
C SER A 292 -7.86 -18.85 -15.12
N SER A 293 -6.73 -19.27 -14.55
CA SER A 293 -6.37 -20.68 -14.46
C SER A 293 -7.32 -21.50 -13.58
N ALA A 294 -7.87 -20.92 -12.51
CA ALA A 294 -8.87 -21.59 -11.68
C ALA A 294 -10.21 -21.75 -12.41
N ILE A 295 -10.60 -20.76 -13.23
CA ILE A 295 -11.76 -20.86 -14.12
C ILE A 295 -11.54 -22.00 -15.12
N GLU A 296 -10.40 -22.03 -15.83
CA GLU A 296 -10.07 -23.11 -16.78
C GLU A 296 -10.10 -24.50 -16.12
N ALA A 297 -9.49 -24.62 -14.94
CA ALA A 297 -9.46 -25.87 -14.19
C ALA A 297 -10.87 -26.36 -13.81
N ALA A 298 -11.80 -25.46 -13.52
CA ALA A 298 -13.19 -25.83 -13.20
C ALA A 298 -13.94 -26.43 -14.40
N PHE A 299 -13.56 -26.06 -15.63
CA PHE A 299 -14.17 -26.58 -16.86
C PHE A 299 -13.39 -27.73 -17.51
N LEU A 300 -12.18 -28.05 -17.04
CA LEU A 300 -11.38 -29.14 -17.59
C LEU A 300 -12.11 -30.51 -17.58
N PRO A 301 -12.80 -30.93 -16.50
CA PRO A 301 -13.51 -32.21 -16.47
C PRO A 301 -14.67 -32.27 -17.47
N LEU A 302 -15.19 -31.12 -17.90
CA LEU A 302 -16.28 -31.05 -18.87
C LEU A 302 -15.81 -31.44 -20.27
N ALA A 303 -14.60 -31.01 -20.67
CA ALA A 303 -14.02 -31.36 -21.96
C ALA A 303 -13.74 -32.86 -22.09
N GLU A 304 -13.33 -33.51 -21.01
CA GLU A 304 -13.02 -34.95 -20.96
C GLU A 304 -14.27 -35.86 -21.03
N GLN A 305 -15.45 -35.32 -20.71
CA GLN A 305 -16.72 -36.07 -20.73
C GLN A 305 -17.31 -36.26 -22.12
N PHE A 306 -16.85 -35.52 -23.13
CA PHE A 306 -17.38 -35.60 -24.49
C PHE A 306 -16.50 -36.45 -25.40
N THR A 307 -17.10 -37.48 -26.00
CA THR A 307 -16.46 -38.29 -27.04
C THR A 307 -16.45 -37.60 -28.42
N CYS A 308 -17.33 -36.61 -28.63
CA CYS A 308 -17.39 -35.81 -29.85
C CYS A 308 -16.31 -34.70 -29.82
N PRO A 309 -15.36 -34.67 -30.77
CA PRO A 309 -14.29 -33.68 -30.79
C PRO A 309 -14.82 -32.25 -31.02
N LEU A 310 -15.90 -32.07 -31.78
CA LEU A 310 -16.49 -30.76 -32.05
C LEU A 310 -17.19 -30.17 -30.81
N CYS A 311 -17.80 -31.03 -29.97
CA CYS A 311 -18.33 -30.61 -28.67
C CYS A 311 -17.21 -30.15 -27.73
N ALA A 312 -16.13 -30.92 -27.66
CA ALA A 312 -14.96 -30.56 -26.84
C ALA A 312 -14.33 -29.24 -27.32
N GLU A 313 -14.20 -29.03 -28.63
CA GLU A 313 -13.71 -27.78 -29.21
C GLU A 313 -14.63 -26.57 -28.93
N SER A 314 -15.96 -26.77 -29.00
CA SER A 314 -16.93 -25.74 -28.64
C SER A 314 -16.81 -25.33 -27.17
N VAL A 315 -16.68 -26.31 -26.25
CA VAL A 315 -16.41 -26.05 -24.83
C VAL A 315 -15.11 -25.27 -24.66
N ALA A 316 -14.00 -25.74 -25.25
CA ALA A 316 -12.71 -25.07 -25.14
C ALA A 316 -12.73 -23.63 -25.68
N THR A 317 -13.47 -23.38 -26.76
CA THR A 317 -13.67 -22.03 -27.32
C THR A 317 -14.48 -21.14 -26.39
N CYS A 318 -15.54 -21.67 -25.78
CA CYS A 318 -16.34 -20.95 -24.82
C CYS A 318 -15.55 -20.61 -23.54
N VAL A 319 -14.77 -21.57 -23.01
CA VAL A 319 -13.89 -21.33 -21.86
C VAL A 319 -12.86 -20.25 -22.16
N ARG A 320 -12.21 -20.27 -23.34
CA ARG A 320 -11.29 -19.20 -23.75
C ARG A 320 -11.98 -17.84 -23.77
N HIS A 321 -13.18 -17.75 -24.32
CA HIS A 321 -13.95 -16.50 -24.31
C HIS A 321 -14.25 -16.00 -22.88
N VAL A 322 -14.60 -16.91 -21.96
CA VAL A 322 -14.81 -16.56 -20.54
C VAL A 322 -13.51 -16.06 -19.91
N VAL A 323 -12.39 -16.75 -20.15
CA VAL A 323 -11.06 -16.39 -19.61
C VAL A 323 -10.58 -15.04 -20.14
N ASP A 324 -10.66 -14.84 -21.46
CA ASP A 324 -10.28 -13.60 -22.12
C ASP A 324 -11.14 -12.44 -21.59
N GLY A 325 -12.45 -12.64 -21.53
CA GLY A 325 -13.39 -11.68 -20.96
C GLY A 325 -13.09 -11.36 -19.50
N TRP A 326 -12.79 -12.36 -18.68
CA TRP A 326 -12.47 -12.21 -17.27
C TRP A 326 -11.16 -11.45 -17.04
N SER A 327 -10.14 -11.75 -17.86
CA SER A 327 -8.83 -11.08 -17.78
C SER A 327 -8.91 -9.58 -18.07
N ALA A 328 -9.88 -9.16 -18.88
CA ALA A 328 -10.12 -7.75 -19.21
C ALA A 328 -10.93 -6.99 -18.14
N VAL A 329 -11.50 -7.67 -17.15
CA VAL A 329 -12.32 -7.01 -16.12
C VAL A 329 -11.44 -6.16 -15.19
N LYS A 330 -11.83 -4.89 -15.00
CA LYS A 330 -11.16 -3.91 -14.14
C LYS A 330 -10.89 -4.46 -12.74
N ARG A 331 -9.65 -4.32 -12.24
CA ARG A 331 -9.19 -4.82 -10.92
C ARG A 331 -8.96 -3.73 -9.88
N SER A 332 -9.26 -2.47 -10.20
CA SER A 332 -9.12 -1.31 -9.33
C SER A 332 -10.35 -0.42 -9.39
N ILE A 333 -10.53 0.45 -8.39
CA ILE A 333 -11.62 1.45 -8.36
C ILE A 333 -11.55 2.45 -9.51
#